data_AF-A0A931QL86-F1
#
_entry.id   AF-A0A931QL86-F1
#
_cell.length_a   1.000
_cell.length_b   1.000
_cell.length_c   1.000
_cell.angle_alpha   90.00
_cell.angle_beta   90.00
_cell.angle_gamma   90.00
#
_symmetry.space_group_name_H-M   'P 1'
#
loop_
_entity.id
_entity.type
_entity.pdbx_description
1 polymer ?
#
loop_
_entity_poly.entity_id
_entity_poly.type
_entity_poly.pdbx_seq_one_letter_code
_entity_poly.pdbx_strand_id
1 'polypeptide(L)'
;NVLVPIGAAGLALTSALAAACFVKAFGITFLGQPRSRHAQNVSEVGVTMRIGMAGLALACLLLGILPATMIEWLDAVPRQFLDAGIAETASSHGWLWLTPIAPERASYGGTVVFLGIGAIIGLTWFALHGRRHRAPRRGPAWDCGFEKMTPRMQYTATSFSMPIRVFFGALFKIRERSSPMHVHRHAAFPERVSYSLHVDDRFWGWIYKPISDAAFWIARLTTRIQGGRIQVYLIYSFLTILVLLIFGR
;
A
#
# COMPACT_ATOMS: atom_id res chain seq x y z
N ASN A 1 -4.54 -20.85 20.65
CA ASN A 1 -5.23 -20.33 19.45
C ASN A 1 -4.21 -19.54 18.60
N VAL A 2 -3.47 -20.22 17.71
CA VAL A 2 -2.28 -19.64 17.03
C VAL A 2 -2.63 -18.71 15.86
N LEU A 3 -3.86 -18.79 15.34
CA LEU A 3 -4.33 -17.94 14.24
C LEU A 3 -4.36 -16.45 14.58
N VAL A 4 -4.75 -16.10 15.81
CA VAL A 4 -4.84 -14.70 16.27
C VAL A 4 -3.47 -14.00 16.23
N PRO A 5 -2.39 -14.53 16.83
CA PRO A 5 -1.08 -13.88 16.76
C PRO A 5 -0.50 -13.88 15.35
N ILE A 6 -0.76 -14.90 14.52
CA ILE A 6 -0.33 -14.89 13.11
C ILE A 6 -1.04 -13.77 12.33
N GLY A 7 -2.36 -13.63 12.52
CA GLY A 7 -3.13 -12.55 11.90
C GLY A 7 -2.65 -11.17 12.35
N ALA A 8 -2.41 -10.99 13.65
CA ALA A 8 -1.86 -9.75 14.21
C ALA A 8 -0.45 -9.45 13.65
N ALA A 9 0.42 -10.45 13.54
CA ALA A 9 1.74 -10.29 12.94
C ALA A 9 1.65 -9.91 11.45
N GLY A 10 0.70 -10.52 10.71
CA GLY A 10 0.42 -10.15 9.32
C GLY A 10 -0.01 -8.68 9.19
N LEU A 11 -0.95 -8.23 10.02
CA LEU A 11 -1.40 -6.83 10.04
C LEU A 11 -0.29 -5.86 10.45
N ALA A 12 0.55 -6.23 11.41
CA ALA A 12 1.70 -5.43 11.81
C ALA A 12 2.71 -5.29 10.67
N LEU A 13 2.99 -6.40 9.97
CA LEU A 13 3.90 -6.41 8.83
C LEU A 13 3.39 -5.55 7.67
N THR A 14 2.11 -5.67 7.30
CA THR A 14 1.51 -4.85 6.23
C THR A 14 1.51 -3.38 6.58
N SER A 15 1.22 -3.03 7.84
CA SER A 15 1.27 -1.66 8.34
C SER A 15 2.69 -1.08 8.27
N ALA A 16 3.71 -1.84 8.66
CA ALA A 16 5.11 -1.42 8.58
C ALA A 16 5.58 -1.21 7.12
N LEU A 17 5.22 -2.12 6.21
CA LEU A 17 5.53 -1.98 4.78
C LEU A 17 4.81 -0.79 4.14
N ALA A 18 3.57 -0.53 4.52
CA ALA A 18 2.82 0.65 4.08
C ALA A 18 3.51 1.94 4.55
N ALA A 19 3.91 2.02 5.82
CA ALA A 19 4.66 3.16 6.34
C ALA A 19 5.98 3.38 5.58
N ALA A 20 6.77 2.32 5.33
CA ALA A 20 7.99 2.40 4.54
C ALA A 20 7.74 2.89 3.10
N CYS A 21 6.61 2.48 2.50
CA CYS A 21 6.20 2.95 1.18
C CYS A 21 5.88 4.45 1.17
N PHE A 22 5.15 4.97 2.17
CA PHE A 22 4.85 6.40 2.27
C PHE A 22 6.09 7.23 2.57
N VAL A 23 7.00 6.75 3.42
CA VAL A 23 8.31 7.40 3.65
C VAL A 23 9.10 7.50 2.35
N LYS A 24 9.14 6.42 1.56
CA LYS A 24 9.76 6.42 0.23
C LYS A 24 9.09 7.41 -0.72
N ALA A 25 7.76 7.38 -0.81
CA ALA A 25 7.00 8.21 -1.75
C ALA A 25 7.20 9.70 -1.42
N PHE A 26 7.08 10.07 -0.14
CA PHE A 26 7.27 11.44 0.30
C PHE A 26 8.74 11.89 0.19
N GLY A 27 9.68 11.09 0.72
CA GLY A 27 11.10 11.43 0.72
C GLY A 27 11.70 11.57 -0.67
N ILE A 28 11.39 10.67 -1.60
CA ILE A 28 11.95 10.72 -2.96
C ILE A 28 11.30 11.83 -3.81
N THR A 29 10.04 12.18 -3.54
CA THR A 29 9.31 13.20 -4.33
C THR A 29 9.56 14.62 -3.84
N PHE A 30 9.54 14.86 -2.52
CA PHE A 30 9.52 16.21 -1.95
C PHE A 30 10.83 16.65 -1.29
N LEU A 31 11.68 15.73 -0.83
CA LEU A 31 12.93 16.05 -0.11
C LEU A 31 14.18 16.05 -1.00
N GLY A 32 14.02 15.77 -2.31
CA GLY A 32 15.12 15.69 -3.27
C GLY A 32 15.27 16.91 -4.18
N GLN A 33 16.37 16.92 -4.95
CA GLN A 33 16.56 17.86 -6.06
C GLN A 33 15.74 17.44 -7.30
N PRO A 34 15.26 18.42 -8.10
CA PRO A 34 14.50 18.15 -9.31
C PRO A 34 15.38 17.44 -10.35
N ARG A 35 14.92 16.26 -10.82
CA ARG A 35 15.65 15.42 -11.79
C ARG A 35 15.26 15.68 -13.26
N SER A 36 14.18 16.42 -13.51
CA SER A 36 13.70 16.75 -14.85
C SER A 36 13.43 18.25 -14.99
N ARG A 37 13.45 18.75 -16.23
CA ARG A 37 13.09 20.16 -16.51
C ARG A 37 11.67 20.49 -16.04
N HIS A 38 10.73 19.54 -16.19
CA HIS A 38 9.36 19.71 -15.69
C HIS A 38 9.32 19.89 -14.17
N ALA A 39 10.12 19.12 -13.41
CA ALA A 39 10.18 19.22 -11.95
C ALA A 39 10.79 20.54 -11.45
N GLN A 40 11.59 21.23 -12.28
CA GLN A 40 12.16 22.54 -11.92
C GLN A 40 11.15 23.69 -12.00
N ASN A 41 10.14 23.55 -12.86
CA ASN A 41 9.17 24.60 -13.17
C ASN A 41 7.76 24.31 -12.62
N VAL A 42 7.64 23.44 -11.60
CA VAL A 42 6.35 23.13 -10.99
C VAL A 42 5.91 24.29 -10.10
N SER A 43 4.71 24.81 -10.35
CA SER A 43 4.03 25.76 -9.48
C SER A 43 3.03 25.05 -8.59
N GLU A 44 2.63 25.69 -7.49
CA GLU A 44 1.66 25.07 -6.61
C GLU A 44 0.22 25.19 -7.14
N VAL A 45 -0.55 24.13 -6.92
CA VAL A 45 -1.95 24.00 -7.27
C VAL A 45 -2.83 25.08 -6.61
N GLY A 46 -3.95 25.38 -7.27
CA GLY A 46 -4.92 26.38 -6.80
C GLY A 46 -5.60 26.01 -5.48
N VAL A 47 -6.17 27.01 -4.80
CA VAL A 47 -6.78 26.89 -3.46
C VAL A 47 -7.91 25.84 -3.43
N THR A 48 -8.75 25.78 -4.46
CA THR A 48 -9.85 24.81 -4.55
C THR A 48 -9.36 23.36 -4.48
N MET A 49 -8.28 23.03 -5.18
CA MET A 49 -7.67 21.70 -5.11
C MET A 49 -7.08 21.42 -3.73
N ARG A 50 -6.46 22.42 -3.08
CA ARG A 50 -5.92 22.27 -1.73
C ARG A 50 -7.02 22.06 -0.69
N ILE A 51 -8.16 22.72 -0.81
CA ILE A 51 -9.32 22.50 0.07
C ILE A 51 -9.81 21.06 -0.06
N GLY A 52 -9.91 20.53 -1.28
CA GLY A 52 -10.27 19.12 -1.50
C GLY A 52 -9.28 18.15 -0.82
N MET A 53 -7.98 18.37 -1.01
CA MET A 53 -6.92 17.57 -0.37
C MET A 53 -6.95 17.68 1.16
N ALA A 54 -7.14 18.90 1.69
CA ALA A 54 -7.21 19.16 3.13
C ALA A 54 -8.46 18.51 3.76
N GLY A 55 -9.60 18.54 3.07
CA GLY A 55 -10.82 17.87 3.51
C GLY A 55 -10.63 16.35 3.63
N LEU A 56 -10.02 15.72 2.63
CA LEU A 56 -9.69 14.29 2.69
C LEU A 56 -8.69 13.96 3.80
N ALA A 57 -7.65 14.79 3.97
CA ALA A 57 -6.68 14.62 5.05
C ALA A 57 -7.34 14.74 6.44
N LEU A 58 -8.24 15.72 6.61
CA LEU A 58 -8.99 15.90 7.85
C LEU A 58 -9.91 14.71 8.12
N ALA A 59 -10.61 14.20 7.10
CA ALA A 59 -11.44 13.01 7.24
C ALA A 59 -10.62 11.79 7.71
N CYS A 60 -9.43 11.56 7.14
CA CYS A 60 -8.53 10.50 7.59
C CYS A 60 -8.10 10.67 9.05
N LEU A 61 -7.81 11.90 9.48
CA LEU A 61 -7.45 12.19 10.88
C LEU A 61 -8.63 11.95 11.82
N LEU A 62 -9.83 12.41 11.48
CA LEU A 62 -11.03 12.23 12.30
C LEU A 62 -11.37 10.74 12.46
N LEU A 63 -11.28 9.97 11.37
CA LEU A 63 -11.48 8.51 11.39
C LEU A 63 -10.51 7.80 12.33
N GLY A 64 -9.25 8.24 12.41
CA GLY A 64 -8.25 7.64 13.27
C GLY A 64 -8.27 8.12 14.73
N ILE A 65 -8.58 9.39 14.96
CA ILE A 65 -8.56 10.02 16.29
C ILE A 65 -9.84 9.67 17.08
N LEU A 66 -10.99 9.59 16.42
CA LEU A 66 -12.31 9.35 17.01
C LEU A 66 -12.92 8.01 16.53
N PRO A 67 -12.26 6.87 16.75
CA PRO A 67 -12.71 5.59 16.20
C PRO A 67 -14.04 5.12 16.79
N ALA A 68 -14.28 5.34 18.10
CA ALA A 68 -15.52 4.93 18.77
C ALA A 68 -16.75 5.64 18.19
N THR A 69 -16.68 6.97 18.05
CA THR A 69 -17.74 7.76 17.39
C THR A 69 -17.96 7.27 15.97
N MET A 70 -16.91 7.02 15.19
CA MET A 70 -17.09 6.56 13.81
C MET A 70 -17.75 5.18 13.72
N ILE A 71 -17.44 4.28 14.64
CA ILE A 71 -18.08 2.97 14.74
C ILE A 71 -19.56 3.12 15.08
N GLU A 72 -19.92 3.99 16.03
CA GLU A 72 -21.33 4.28 16.35
C GLU A 72 -22.15 4.72 15.13
N TRP A 73 -21.58 5.59 14.29
CA TRP A 73 -22.24 6.03 13.06
C TRP A 73 -22.36 4.91 12.02
N LEU A 74 -21.35 4.06 11.91
CA LEU A 74 -21.34 2.92 10.99
C LEU A 74 -22.25 1.77 11.46
N ASP A 75 -22.49 1.65 12.76
CA ASP A 75 -23.29 0.58 13.38
C ASP A 75 -24.75 0.61 12.95
N ALA A 76 -25.23 1.73 12.42
CA ALA A 76 -26.58 1.85 11.86
C ALA A 76 -26.85 0.82 10.75
N VAL A 77 -25.84 0.49 9.94
CA VAL A 77 -25.99 -0.47 8.83
C VAL A 77 -26.06 -1.92 9.34
N PRO A 78 -25.08 -2.43 10.11
CA PRO A 78 -25.15 -3.78 10.68
C PRO A 78 -26.40 -4.01 11.54
N ARG A 79 -26.83 -3.01 12.33
CA ARG A 79 -28.06 -3.12 13.13
C ARG A 79 -29.30 -3.34 12.27
N GLN A 80 -29.37 -2.75 11.08
CA GLN A 80 -30.52 -2.93 10.18
C GLN A 80 -30.52 -4.28 9.45
N PHE A 81 -29.34 -4.85 9.15
CA PHE A 81 -29.25 -6.07 8.34
C PHE A 81 -29.03 -7.34 9.15
N LEU A 82 -28.40 -7.23 10.32
CA LEU A 82 -27.92 -8.36 11.12
C LEU A 82 -28.47 -8.36 12.54
N ASP A 83 -29.25 -7.33 12.93
CA ASP A 83 -29.69 -7.08 14.32
C ASP A 83 -28.53 -7.16 15.33
N ALA A 84 -27.32 -6.86 14.87
CA ALA A 84 -26.09 -6.97 15.63
C ALA A 84 -25.22 -5.74 15.36
N GLY A 85 -24.63 -5.22 16.43
CA GLY A 85 -23.75 -4.07 16.38
C GLY A 85 -22.63 -4.18 17.41
N ILE A 86 -21.53 -3.49 17.17
CA ILE A 86 -20.34 -3.51 18.05
C ILE A 86 -20.13 -2.20 18.79
N ALA A 87 -20.95 -1.17 18.52
CA ALA A 87 -20.77 0.15 19.10
C ALA A 87 -20.83 0.14 20.64
N GLU A 88 -21.81 -0.56 21.22
CA GLU A 88 -21.99 -0.62 22.69
C GLU A 88 -20.79 -1.26 23.41
N THR A 89 -20.24 -2.32 22.84
CA THR A 89 -19.02 -2.94 23.37
C THR A 89 -17.81 -2.04 23.15
N ALA A 90 -17.73 -1.41 21.98
CA ALA A 90 -16.62 -0.57 21.55
C ALA A 90 -16.46 0.72 22.37
N SER A 91 -17.56 1.35 22.80
CA SER A 91 -17.58 2.58 23.60
C SER A 91 -17.86 2.35 25.10
N SER A 92 -17.77 1.10 25.57
CA SER A 92 -18.06 0.73 26.97
C SER A 92 -17.26 1.52 28.02
N HIS A 93 -16.07 2.01 27.66
CA HIS A 93 -15.19 2.82 28.52
C HIS A 93 -15.13 4.31 28.09
N GLY A 94 -16.14 4.78 27.36
CA GLY A 94 -16.29 6.14 26.86
C GLY A 94 -15.68 6.36 25.47
N TRP A 95 -15.94 7.54 24.89
CA TRP A 95 -15.57 7.90 23.51
C TRP A 95 -14.05 7.88 23.24
N LEU A 96 -13.23 8.03 24.28
CA LEU A 96 -11.77 8.10 24.17
C LEU A 96 -11.13 6.73 23.95
N TRP A 97 -11.78 5.66 24.39
CA TRP A 97 -11.24 4.30 24.41
C TRP A 97 -12.03 3.40 23.46
N LEU A 98 -11.32 2.69 22.60
CA LEU A 98 -11.91 1.62 21.81
C LEU A 98 -11.64 0.28 22.51
N THR A 99 -12.71 -0.41 22.92
CA THR A 99 -12.66 -1.71 23.59
C THR A 99 -13.36 -2.79 22.74
N PRO A 100 -12.67 -3.46 21.80
CA PRO A 100 -13.34 -4.32 20.82
C PRO A 100 -13.86 -5.64 21.39
N ILE A 101 -13.22 -6.20 22.43
CA ILE A 101 -13.55 -7.55 22.95
C ILE A 101 -13.52 -7.60 24.48
N ALA A 102 -12.45 -7.12 25.11
CA ALA A 102 -12.33 -7.03 26.56
C ALA A 102 -11.32 -5.93 26.92
N PRO A 103 -11.58 -5.12 27.97
CA PRO A 103 -10.69 -4.02 28.36
C PRO A 103 -9.25 -4.47 28.66
N GLU A 104 -9.08 -5.67 29.24
CA GLU A 104 -7.75 -6.18 29.63
C GLU A 104 -6.95 -6.74 28.44
N ARG A 105 -7.58 -7.03 27.30
CA ARG A 105 -6.91 -7.69 26.17
C ARG A 105 -6.56 -6.74 25.04
N ALA A 106 -7.43 -5.77 24.74
CA ALA A 106 -7.21 -4.83 23.66
C ALA A 106 -8.04 -3.56 23.91
N SER A 107 -7.41 -2.57 24.55
CA SER A 107 -7.96 -1.22 24.66
C SER A 107 -7.00 -0.27 23.96
N TYR A 108 -7.49 0.52 23.01
CA TYR A 108 -6.69 1.52 22.31
C TYR A 108 -7.44 2.85 22.23
N GLY A 109 -6.81 3.92 22.70
CA GLY A 109 -7.34 5.28 22.56
C GLY A 109 -6.67 6.02 21.42
N GLY A 110 -7.33 6.13 20.26
CA GLY A 110 -6.79 6.81 19.08
C GLY A 110 -6.36 8.25 19.37
N THR A 111 -7.19 8.98 20.11
CA THR A 111 -6.87 10.34 20.58
C THR A 111 -5.65 10.36 21.50
N VAL A 112 -5.54 9.41 22.45
CA VAL A 112 -4.42 9.34 23.40
C VAL A 112 -3.10 9.07 22.66
N VAL A 113 -3.10 8.16 21.70
CA VAL A 113 -1.90 7.85 20.91
C VAL A 113 -1.51 9.03 20.02
N PHE A 114 -2.47 9.71 19.39
CA PHE A 114 -2.21 10.91 18.60
C PHE A 114 -1.58 12.02 19.47
N LEU A 115 -2.18 12.31 20.63
CA LEU A 115 -1.65 13.30 21.57
C LEU A 115 -0.29 12.88 22.14
N GLY A 116 -0.09 11.60 22.43
CA GLY A 116 1.18 11.04 22.91
C GLY A 116 2.30 11.21 21.87
N ILE A 117 2.03 10.88 20.60
CA ILE A 117 2.98 11.11 19.50
C ILE A 117 3.27 12.61 19.37
N GLY A 118 2.25 13.46 19.38
CA GLY A 118 2.40 14.91 19.32
C GLY A 118 3.23 15.47 20.47
N ALA A 119 3.00 14.98 21.69
CA ALA A 119 3.75 15.36 22.89
C ALA A 119 5.22 14.93 22.80
N ILE A 120 5.51 13.72 22.33
CA ILE A 120 6.88 13.24 22.13
C ILE A 120 7.60 14.10 21.08
N ILE A 121 6.93 14.40 19.96
CA ILE A 121 7.49 15.26 18.92
C ILE A 121 7.77 16.67 19.47
N GLY A 122 6.79 17.26 20.16
CA GLY A 122 6.92 18.59 20.77
C GLY A 122 8.01 18.66 21.83
N LEU A 123 8.08 17.66 22.72
CA LEU A 123 9.11 17.55 23.74
C LEU A 123 10.50 17.36 23.12
N THR A 124 10.63 16.51 22.10
CA THR A 124 11.89 16.31 21.37
C THR A 124 12.32 17.60 20.68
N TRP A 125 11.38 18.29 20.02
CA TRP A 125 11.64 19.58 19.39
C TRP A 125 12.11 20.61 20.43
N PHE A 126 11.41 20.74 21.55
CA PHE A 126 11.78 21.65 22.64
C PHE A 126 13.10 21.27 23.31
N ALA A 127 13.40 19.98 23.50
CA ALA A 127 14.67 19.53 24.05
C ALA A 127 15.86 19.87 23.13
N LEU A 128 15.66 19.72 21.81
CA LEU A 128 16.69 19.99 20.80
C LEU A 128 16.85 21.49 20.48
N HIS A 129 15.76 22.27 20.52
CA HIS A 129 15.76 23.68 20.08
C HIS A 129 15.51 24.69 21.21
N GLY A 130 14.96 24.27 22.35
CA GLY A 130 14.68 25.11 23.52
C GLY A 130 15.92 25.34 24.40
N ARG A 131 16.92 24.47 24.31
CA ARG A 131 18.27 24.81 24.78
C ARG A 131 18.85 25.77 23.76
N ARG A 132 19.30 26.93 24.25
CA ARG A 132 19.79 28.14 23.54
C ARG A 132 21.05 27.87 22.70
N HIS A 133 21.00 26.86 21.82
CA HIS A 133 22.02 26.60 20.83
C HIS A 133 21.86 27.64 19.74
N ARG A 134 22.98 28.29 19.39
CA ARG A 134 23.08 29.31 18.34
C ARG A 134 22.28 28.87 17.11
N ALA A 135 21.56 29.81 16.50
CA ALA A 135 20.72 29.54 15.35
C ALA A 135 21.46 28.64 14.34
N PRO A 136 20.87 27.50 13.90
CA PRO A 136 21.53 26.58 13.00
C PRO A 136 21.97 27.34 11.73
N ARG A 137 23.27 27.31 11.44
CA ARG A 137 23.83 27.97 10.26
C ARG A 137 23.29 27.26 9.02
N ARG A 138 22.50 27.97 8.21
CA ARG A 138 22.11 27.48 6.89
C ARG A 138 23.34 27.52 5.98
N GLY A 139 23.66 26.39 5.38
CA GLY A 139 24.75 26.22 4.43
C GLY A 139 24.34 25.24 3.32
N PRO A 140 25.21 25.03 2.32
CA PRO A 140 25.01 23.95 1.37
C PRO A 140 24.89 22.62 2.12
N ALA A 141 24.11 21.69 1.56
CA ALA A 141 24.06 20.33 2.08
C ALA A 141 25.47 19.70 2.00
N TRP A 142 25.77 18.80 2.94
CA TRP A 142 27.04 18.09 2.96
C TRP A 142 27.20 17.27 1.67
N ASP A 143 28.19 17.64 0.87
CA ASP A 143 28.46 17.09 -0.45
C ASP A 143 29.55 16.01 -0.42
N CYS A 144 29.94 15.50 0.75
CA CYS A 144 31.04 14.55 0.92
C CYS A 144 32.36 15.00 0.28
N GLY A 145 32.59 16.31 0.10
CA GLY A 145 33.79 16.86 -0.52
C GLY A 145 33.70 17.01 -2.05
N PHE A 146 32.52 16.86 -2.65
CA PHE A 146 32.31 17.15 -4.08
C PHE A 146 32.03 18.64 -4.31
N GLU A 147 32.67 19.25 -5.31
CA GLU A 147 32.49 20.68 -5.63
C GLU A 147 31.02 21.07 -5.95
N LYS A 148 30.23 20.15 -6.51
CA LYS A 148 28.83 20.39 -6.87
C LYS A 148 27.96 19.14 -6.72
N MET A 149 26.93 19.23 -5.89
CA MET A 149 25.88 18.22 -5.82
C MET A 149 25.05 18.18 -7.11
N THR A 150 24.80 16.98 -7.61
CA THR A 150 23.91 16.75 -8.76
C THR A 150 22.70 15.89 -8.36
N PRO A 151 21.56 16.01 -9.05
CA PRO A 151 20.37 15.17 -8.78
C PRO A 151 20.56 13.66 -8.99
N ARG A 152 21.73 13.24 -9.50
CA ARG A 152 22.12 11.82 -9.66
C ARG A 152 22.77 11.23 -8.40
N MET A 153 23.26 12.07 -7.48
CA MET A 153 23.92 11.65 -6.23
C MET A 153 22.90 11.28 -5.12
N GLN A 154 21.65 11.74 -5.23
CA GLN A 154 20.58 11.42 -4.29
C GLN A 154 20.01 10.01 -4.49
N TYR A 155 19.56 9.39 -3.40
CA TYR A 155 18.90 8.08 -3.42
C TYR A 155 17.74 8.02 -4.42
N THR A 156 17.63 6.91 -5.13
CA THR A 156 16.50 6.64 -6.01
C THR A 156 15.43 5.81 -5.28
N ALA A 157 14.22 5.82 -5.81
CA ALA A 157 13.13 4.97 -5.33
C ALA A 157 13.51 3.48 -5.33
N THR A 158 14.28 3.03 -6.32
CA THR A 158 14.75 1.64 -6.42
C THR A 158 15.79 1.35 -5.33
N SER A 159 16.80 2.21 -5.17
CA SER A 159 17.82 2.09 -4.13
C SER A 159 17.24 2.07 -2.71
N PHE A 160 16.27 2.95 -2.41
CA PHE A 160 15.59 2.98 -1.11
C PHE A 160 14.91 1.64 -0.80
N SER A 161 14.22 1.06 -1.79
CA SER A 161 13.54 -0.23 -1.64
C SER A 161 14.46 -1.45 -1.78
N MET A 162 15.77 -1.29 -1.93
CA MET A 162 16.69 -2.43 -2.10
C MET A 162 16.69 -3.40 -0.92
N PRO A 163 16.80 -2.96 0.35
CA PRO A 163 16.84 -3.89 1.49
C PRO A 163 15.55 -4.72 1.61
N ILE A 164 14.40 -4.07 1.41
CA ILE A 164 13.08 -4.71 1.42
C ILE A 164 13.00 -5.78 0.32
N ARG A 165 13.48 -5.47 -0.89
CA ARG A 165 13.50 -6.42 -2.02
C ARG A 165 14.40 -7.62 -1.76
N VAL A 166 15.54 -7.44 -1.09
CA VAL A 166 16.43 -8.55 -0.72
C VAL A 166 15.74 -9.44 0.32
N PHE A 167 15.17 -8.85 1.38
CA PHE A 167 14.50 -9.60 2.44
C PHE A 167 13.29 -10.40 1.92
N PHE A 168 12.46 -9.77 1.09
CA PHE A 168 11.28 -10.41 0.47
C PHE A 168 11.59 -11.05 -0.90
N GLY A 169 12.86 -11.23 -1.24
CA GLY A 169 13.27 -11.74 -2.55
C GLY A 169 12.72 -13.13 -2.86
N ALA A 170 12.41 -13.94 -1.84
CA ALA A 170 11.78 -15.24 -2.02
C ALA A 170 10.33 -15.14 -2.52
N LEU A 171 9.60 -14.06 -2.22
CA LEU A 171 8.19 -13.90 -2.63
C LEU A 171 8.06 -13.41 -4.08
N PHE A 172 9.07 -12.69 -4.58
CA PHE A 172 9.03 -12.04 -5.89
C PHE A 172 10.02 -12.67 -6.87
N LYS A 173 9.74 -12.55 -8.17
CA LYS A 173 10.71 -12.88 -9.22
C LYS A 173 11.42 -11.59 -9.63
N ILE A 174 12.52 -11.31 -8.96
CA ILE A 174 13.32 -10.10 -9.18
C ILE A 174 14.34 -10.35 -10.30
N ARG A 175 14.29 -9.55 -11.36
CA ARG A 175 15.29 -9.52 -12.43
C ARG A 175 15.95 -8.15 -12.47
N GLU A 176 17.24 -8.15 -12.14
CA GLU A 176 18.08 -6.96 -12.12
C GLU A 176 19.12 -7.09 -13.23
N ARG A 177 19.20 -6.09 -14.11
CA ARG A 177 20.22 -6.03 -15.16
C ARG A 177 20.91 -4.68 -15.12
N SER A 178 22.23 -4.72 -14.94
CA SER A 178 23.12 -3.60 -15.14
C SER A 178 23.90 -3.83 -16.45
N SER A 179 23.75 -2.92 -17.40
CA SER A 179 24.51 -2.96 -18.66
C SER A 179 25.35 -1.69 -18.81
N PRO A 180 26.67 -1.82 -19.01
CA PRO A 180 27.51 -0.66 -19.29
C PRO A 180 27.17 -0.12 -20.69
N MET A 181 26.84 1.17 -20.78
CA MET A 181 26.43 1.78 -22.06
C MET A 181 27.62 2.28 -22.89
N HIS A 182 28.77 2.57 -22.27
CA HIS A 182 29.98 3.00 -22.96
C HIS A 182 31.23 2.49 -22.21
N VAL A 183 31.96 1.58 -22.84
CA VAL A 183 33.23 1.03 -22.34
C VAL A 183 34.33 1.48 -23.31
N HIS A 184 34.90 2.67 -23.08
CA HIS A 184 35.94 3.20 -23.96
C HIS A 184 37.33 2.63 -23.67
N ARG A 185 37.61 2.17 -22.43
CA ARG A 185 38.97 1.77 -22.04
C ARG A 185 39.05 0.42 -21.33
N HIS A 186 38.20 0.16 -20.33
CA HIS A 186 38.20 -1.13 -19.61
C HIS A 186 36.83 -1.41 -19.01
N ALA A 187 36.39 -2.68 -19.01
CA ALA A 187 35.06 -3.07 -18.49
C ALA A 187 34.84 -2.73 -17.01
N ALA A 188 35.92 -2.53 -16.26
CA ALA A 188 35.89 -2.15 -14.85
C ALA A 188 35.54 -0.66 -14.59
N PHE A 189 35.67 0.21 -15.60
CA PHE A 189 35.41 1.65 -15.47
C PHE A 189 34.47 2.15 -16.57
N PRO A 190 33.19 1.72 -16.55
CA PRO A 190 32.21 2.19 -17.51
C PRO A 190 31.85 3.66 -17.23
N GLU A 191 31.78 4.46 -18.28
CA GLU A 191 31.48 5.90 -18.17
C GLU A 191 29.98 6.13 -17.86
N ARG A 192 29.13 5.18 -18.28
CA ARG A 192 27.69 5.15 -17.99
C ARG A 192 27.22 3.72 -17.78
N VAL A 193 26.37 3.53 -16.77
CA VAL A 193 25.69 2.26 -16.49
C VAL A 193 24.19 2.47 -16.61
N SER A 194 23.54 1.65 -17.44
CA SER A 194 22.08 1.52 -17.45
C SER A 194 21.66 0.46 -16.45
N TYR A 195 20.73 0.83 -15.59
CA TYR A 195 20.17 -0.06 -14.57
C TYR A 195 18.69 -0.30 -14.87
N SER A 196 18.30 -1.56 -15.03
CA SER A 196 16.90 -1.94 -15.19
C SER A 196 16.49 -2.96 -14.13
N LEU A 197 15.32 -2.73 -13.55
CA LEU A 197 14.72 -3.57 -12.54
C LEU A 197 13.33 -3.99 -13.00
N HIS A 198 13.10 -5.30 -13.04
CA HIS A 198 11.77 -5.87 -13.23
C HIS A 198 11.44 -6.74 -12.02
N VAL A 199 10.28 -6.48 -11.41
CA VAL A 199 9.76 -7.24 -10.27
C VAL A 199 8.44 -7.87 -10.71
N ASP A 200 8.44 -9.18 -10.89
CA ASP A 200 7.19 -9.91 -11.17
C ASP A 200 6.71 -10.65 -9.91
N ASP A 201 5.41 -10.89 -9.84
CA ASP A 201 4.81 -11.73 -8.81
C ASP A 201 4.94 -13.22 -9.17
N ARG A 202 5.43 -14.03 -8.21
CA ARG A 202 5.49 -15.49 -8.34
C ARG A 202 4.11 -16.12 -8.24
N PHE A 203 3.24 -15.58 -7.37
CA PHE A 203 1.87 -16.07 -7.17
C PHE A 203 1.03 -15.94 -8.44
N TRP A 204 1.24 -14.87 -9.21
CA TRP A 204 0.60 -14.73 -10.53
C TRP A 204 0.87 -15.92 -11.44
N GLY A 205 2.14 -16.34 -11.54
CA GLY A 205 2.52 -17.47 -12.39
C GLY A 205 2.02 -18.82 -11.90
N TRP A 206 1.90 -19.01 -10.58
CA TRP A 206 1.52 -20.30 -9.97
C TRP A 206 0.02 -20.49 -9.79
N ILE A 207 -0.73 -19.41 -9.55
CA ILE A 207 -2.16 -19.49 -9.19
C ILE A 207 -3.01 -18.81 -10.26
N TYR A 208 -2.79 -17.52 -10.50
CA TYR A 208 -3.69 -16.75 -11.36
C TYR A 208 -3.61 -17.16 -12.82
N LYS A 209 -2.40 -17.36 -13.35
CA LYS A 209 -2.20 -17.77 -14.74
C LYS A 209 -2.85 -19.12 -15.06
N PRO A 210 -2.62 -20.22 -14.31
CA PRO A 210 -3.27 -21.49 -14.63
C PRO A 210 -4.80 -21.43 -14.48
N ILE A 211 -5.33 -20.69 -13.50
CA ILE A 211 -6.78 -20.49 -13.36
C ILE A 211 -7.34 -19.73 -14.56
N SER A 212 -6.67 -18.64 -14.97
CA SER A 212 -7.04 -17.86 -16.16
C SER A 212 -7.00 -18.71 -17.42
N ASP A 213 -5.92 -19.46 -17.63
CA ASP A 213 -5.74 -20.33 -18.79
C ASP A 213 -6.80 -21.44 -18.83
N ALA A 214 -7.15 -22.01 -17.67
CA ALA A 214 -8.24 -22.99 -17.53
C ALA A 214 -9.60 -22.36 -17.82
N ALA A 215 -9.88 -21.17 -17.29
CA ALA A 215 -11.12 -20.45 -17.57
C ALA A 215 -11.28 -20.16 -19.07
N PHE A 216 -10.22 -19.68 -19.73
CA PHE A 216 -10.22 -19.49 -21.18
C PHE A 216 -10.32 -20.80 -21.96
N TRP A 217 -9.76 -21.90 -21.44
CA TRP A 217 -9.91 -23.22 -22.03
C TRP A 217 -11.36 -23.71 -21.99
N ILE A 218 -12.05 -23.56 -20.85
CA ILE A 218 -13.48 -23.85 -20.71
C ILE A 218 -14.30 -22.96 -21.64
N ALA A 219 -14.04 -21.65 -21.68
CA ALA A 219 -14.74 -20.73 -22.56
C ALA A 219 -14.64 -21.15 -24.03
N ARG A 220 -13.44 -21.53 -24.49
CA ARG A 220 -13.23 -22.06 -25.86
C ARG A 220 -13.98 -23.37 -26.11
N LEU A 221 -14.09 -24.24 -25.12
CA LEU A 221 -14.86 -25.47 -25.22
C LEU A 221 -16.36 -25.16 -25.40
N THR A 222 -16.89 -24.22 -24.62
CA THR A 222 -18.28 -23.76 -24.74
C THR A 222 -18.53 -23.13 -26.11
N THR A 223 -17.61 -22.31 -26.62
CA THR A 223 -17.73 -21.73 -27.98
C THR A 223 -17.77 -22.82 -29.06
N ARG A 224 -17.01 -23.92 -28.91
CA ARG A 224 -17.07 -25.05 -29.87
C ARG A 224 -18.42 -25.78 -29.81
N ILE A 225 -18.97 -25.96 -28.61
CA ILE A 225 -20.28 -26.59 -28.40
C ILE A 225 -21.40 -25.75 -29.05
N GLN A 226 -21.29 -24.42 -28.98
CA GLN A 226 -22.24 -23.46 -29.56
C GLN A 226 -22.05 -23.21 -31.08
N GLY A 227 -21.34 -24.11 -31.78
CA GLY A 227 -20.89 -23.95 -33.18
C GLY A 227 -21.95 -24.02 -34.29
N GLY A 228 -23.12 -23.40 -34.11
CA GLY A 228 -24.08 -23.06 -35.18
C GLY A 228 -24.89 -24.20 -35.81
N ARG A 229 -24.70 -25.46 -35.39
CA ARG A 229 -25.48 -26.60 -35.90
C ARG A 229 -26.79 -26.77 -35.12
N ILE A 230 -27.91 -26.42 -35.74
CA ILE A 230 -29.27 -26.51 -35.17
C ILE A 230 -29.56 -27.89 -34.55
N GLN A 231 -29.10 -28.97 -35.19
CA GLN A 231 -29.28 -30.35 -34.71
C GLN A 231 -28.72 -30.59 -33.30
N VAL A 232 -27.60 -29.93 -32.94
CA VAL A 232 -26.97 -30.08 -31.63
C VAL A 232 -27.83 -29.43 -30.53
N TYR A 233 -28.45 -28.28 -30.82
CA TYR A 233 -29.37 -27.61 -29.90
C TYR A 233 -30.65 -28.41 -29.63
N LEU A 234 -31.17 -29.08 -30.66
CA LEU A 234 -32.34 -29.96 -30.52
C LEU A 234 -32.02 -31.17 -29.63
N ILE A 235 -30.84 -31.78 -29.79
CA ILE A 235 -30.38 -32.86 -28.91
C ILE A 235 -30.27 -32.37 -27.47
N TYR A 236 -29.65 -31.21 -27.20
CA TYR A 236 -29.58 -30.66 -25.83
C TYR A 236 -30.95 -30.41 -25.22
N SER A 237 -31.89 -29.87 -25.98
CA SER A 237 -33.25 -29.60 -25.51
C SER A 237 -33.99 -30.90 -25.16
N PHE A 238 -33.94 -31.90 -26.05
CA PHE A 238 -34.56 -33.21 -25.81
C PHE A 238 -33.96 -33.92 -24.59
N LEU A 239 -32.63 -33.91 -24.46
CA LEU A 239 -31.92 -34.57 -23.35
C LEU A 239 -32.20 -33.86 -22.01
N THR A 240 -32.29 -32.52 -22.02
CA THR A 240 -32.67 -31.74 -20.83
C THR A 240 -34.08 -32.08 -20.36
N ILE A 241 -35.05 -32.18 -21.29
CA ILE A 241 -36.43 -32.60 -20.99
C ILE A 241 -36.45 -34.01 -20.39
N LEU A 242 -35.70 -34.95 -20.96
CA LEU A 242 -35.63 -36.32 -20.48
C LEU A 242 -35.03 -36.42 -19.07
N VAL A 243 -33.96 -35.65 -18.79
CA VAL A 243 -33.36 -35.54 -17.45
C VAL A 243 -34.35 -34.94 -16.45
N LEU A 244 -35.00 -33.83 -16.80
CA LEU A 244 -36.00 -33.20 -15.94
C LEU A 244 -37.20 -34.12 -15.67
N LEU A 245 -37.58 -34.98 -16.61
CA LEU A 245 -38.67 -35.94 -16.43
C LEU A 245 -38.27 -37.14 -15.55
N ILE A 246 -36.99 -37.52 -15.55
CA ILE A 246 -36.45 -38.57 -14.66
C ILE A 246 -36.28 -38.04 -13.23
N PHE A 247 -35.78 -36.81 -13.06
CA PHE A 247 -35.48 -36.22 -11.75
C PHE A 247 -36.61 -35.35 -11.15
N GLY A 248 -37.55 -34.90 -11.98
CA GLY A 248 -38.74 -34.14 -11.57
C GLY A 248 -39.96 -35.01 -11.30
N ARG A 249 -39.75 -36.32 -11.15
CA ARG A 249 -40.73 -37.27 -10.65
C ARG A 249 -40.59 -37.40 -9.14
#